data_AF-A0A0G4HFU5-F1
#
_entry.id   AF-A0A0G4HFU5-F1
#
_cell.length_a   1.000
_cell.length_b   1.000
_cell.length_c   1.000
_cell.angle_alpha   90.00
_cell.angle_beta   90.00
_cell.angle_gamma   90.00
#
_symmetry.space_group_name_H-M   'P 1'
#
loop_
_entity.id
_entity.type
_entity.pdbx_description
1 polymer ?
#
loop_
_entity_poly.entity_id
_entity_poly.type
_entity_poly.pdbx_seq_one_letter_code
_entity_poly.pdbx_strand_id
1 'polypeptide(L)'
;MIGFKFERPLYSLRLREPFLLLCTLLFLLDSTSALFSGPRDRLPTALSVHCPSSSSSAFLLAGSSAFSRDDGKQLSRPPRRPHTRSRALSLSTRRETGGLLRSRSRSCLRMGLNECSREQPENVVIVGSGPAGYTAAIFAARANLKPVVFEGISSGPPGGQLMTTTMVENFPGFPEGVMGPELVRNMRRQALRWGAEMIEEDVIEVNIRGRPFTVKTPERDVDTHAIIFATGATANRLMLPNEYEFWNRGISSSAVCDGTAPMFRDQVLGIVGGGDTAIEEAIFLSEYASKVEMFVRSGQLRASKAMQDKLACTRNIEVHYQTTVKDVYGDKVGSDHASPVRGVLVQNVETLEDRKVPLRGLFYACGHKPNTLLLQGSPVKLVKGGYVMVTPGTAETSMPGIFSAGDVMDARFRQAVTAAGSGCVAAMTCERWLISEGLAREWHSECDVAGQGREVEVDDLDDHLLNESKETFDLSSTRHHGTYAFTRLRKESQKPVLVKFISPNCGPCQILQPIISNVVDDFNDSIHYVEVDITESPDIASDLDVSGTPTVKLMREGIVLDSVQGVRGPSVYRDLIETALRGFTPLKR
;
A
#
# COMPACT_ATOMS: atom_id res chain seq x y z
N MET A 1 12.33 -19.12 68.30
CA MET A 1 11.18 -18.20 68.47
C MET A 1 10.83 -17.60 67.12
N ILE A 2 9.54 -17.45 66.83
CA ILE A 2 8.90 -16.96 65.59
C ILE A 2 9.81 -16.81 64.35
N GLY A 3 9.77 -17.85 63.51
CA GLY A 3 9.88 -17.73 62.06
C GLY A 3 9.08 -18.89 61.46
N PHE A 4 8.31 -18.66 60.39
CA PHE A 4 7.65 -19.73 59.64
C PHE A 4 7.40 -19.31 58.19
N LYS A 5 7.54 -20.26 57.26
CA LYS A 5 7.00 -20.18 55.90
C LYS A 5 5.47 -20.18 55.93
N PHE A 6 4.84 -19.76 54.83
CA PHE A 6 3.65 -20.47 54.33
C PHE A 6 3.66 -20.55 52.80
N GLU A 7 3.04 -21.61 52.28
CA GLU A 7 3.01 -21.96 50.85
C GLU A 7 1.61 -21.69 50.25
N ARG A 8 1.45 -21.90 48.94
CA ARG A 8 0.16 -21.74 48.23
C ARG A 8 -0.89 -22.74 48.73
N PRO A 9 -2.18 -22.47 48.47
CA PRO A 9 -2.93 -23.46 47.70
C PRO A 9 -3.73 -22.86 46.53
N LEU A 10 -4.16 -23.74 45.62
CA LEU A 10 -5.10 -23.41 44.54
C LEU A 10 -6.56 -23.49 45.05
N TYR A 11 -7.48 -22.86 44.31
CA TYR A 11 -8.87 -23.30 44.26
C TYR A 11 -9.31 -23.49 42.80
N SER A 12 -9.86 -24.66 42.52
CA SER A 12 -10.59 -24.96 41.28
C SER A 12 -12.03 -25.29 41.64
N LEU A 13 -12.98 -24.89 40.79
CA LEU A 13 -14.35 -25.39 40.86
C LEU A 13 -14.97 -25.39 39.46
N ARG A 14 -15.62 -26.51 39.10
CA ARG A 14 -16.25 -26.72 37.80
C ARG A 14 -17.69 -26.23 37.85
N LEU A 15 -18.15 -25.59 36.78
CA LEU A 15 -19.58 -25.42 36.52
C LEU A 15 -20.12 -26.64 35.75
N ARG A 16 -21.35 -27.04 36.07
CA ARG A 16 -22.22 -27.93 35.29
C ARG A 16 -23.66 -27.46 35.44
N GLU A 17 -24.38 -27.43 34.33
CA GLU A 17 -25.82 -27.23 34.20
C GLU A 17 -26.57 -28.58 34.44
N PRO A 18 -27.88 -28.76 34.12
CA PRO A 18 -28.94 -27.79 33.76
C PRO A 18 -30.27 -28.00 34.50
N PHE A 19 -31.31 -27.21 34.20
CA PHE A 19 -32.69 -27.72 34.03
C PHE A 19 -33.60 -26.74 33.25
N LEU A 20 -34.59 -27.27 32.51
CA LEU A 20 -35.56 -26.52 31.68
C LEU A 20 -36.96 -26.46 32.33
N LEU A 21 -37.71 -25.39 32.05
CA LEU A 21 -39.03 -25.34 31.36
C LEU A 21 -39.57 -23.88 31.46
N LEU A 22 -39.87 -23.16 30.37
CA LEU A 22 -40.98 -23.29 29.40
C LEU A 22 -42.34 -22.77 29.92
N CYS A 23 -42.73 -21.57 29.45
CA CYS A 23 -44.14 -21.18 29.24
C CYS A 23 -44.23 -20.00 28.25
N THR A 24 -45.40 -19.75 27.64
CA THR A 24 -45.49 -19.03 26.35
C THR A 24 -46.69 -18.07 26.26
N LEU A 25 -46.65 -17.17 25.25
CA LEU A 25 -47.76 -16.43 24.60
C LEU A 25 -48.29 -15.11 25.21
N LEU A 26 -48.28 -14.09 24.34
CA LEU A 26 -49.30 -13.02 24.14
C LEU A 26 -49.69 -12.07 25.30
N PHE A 27 -49.55 -10.75 25.08
CA PHE A 27 -50.53 -10.00 24.28
C PHE A 27 -49.96 -8.66 23.72
N LEU A 28 -50.78 -7.92 22.98
CA LEU A 28 -50.45 -6.72 22.19
C LEU A 28 -51.38 -5.55 22.57
N LEU A 29 -50.95 -4.31 22.24
CA LEU A 29 -51.69 -3.03 22.40
C LEU A 29 -51.83 -2.56 23.88
N ASP A 30 -52.09 -1.29 24.20
CA ASP A 30 -52.62 -0.19 23.36
C ASP A 30 -51.99 1.20 23.61
N SER A 31 -52.63 2.29 23.14
CA SER A 31 -51.97 3.47 22.58
C SER A 31 -52.59 4.81 22.99
N THR A 32 -51.79 5.90 22.94
CA THR A 32 -52.21 7.32 23.09
C THR A 32 -52.72 7.69 24.51
N SER A 33 -52.97 8.95 24.91
CA SER A 33 -53.00 10.28 24.26
C SER A 33 -52.37 11.36 25.18
N ALA A 34 -52.20 12.59 24.70
CA ALA A 34 -51.53 13.69 25.43
C ALA A 34 -52.48 14.81 25.91
N LEU A 35 -52.01 15.69 26.83
CA LEU A 35 -52.15 17.18 26.88
C LEU A 35 -52.29 17.81 28.29
N PHE A 36 -51.95 19.11 28.39
CA PHE A 36 -52.17 20.10 29.48
C PHE A 36 -51.63 19.78 30.89
N SER A 37 -50.74 20.56 31.51
CA SER A 37 -50.83 22.03 31.73
C SER A 37 -49.58 22.58 32.46
N GLY A 38 -49.39 23.92 32.46
CA GLY A 38 -48.52 24.65 33.41
C GLY A 38 -49.36 25.43 34.43
N PRO A 39 -48.76 26.14 35.42
CA PRO A 39 -48.02 27.38 35.08
C PRO A 39 -46.85 27.78 36.04
N ARG A 40 -46.14 28.87 35.68
CA ARG A 40 -45.59 30.02 36.46
C ARG A 40 -45.17 29.84 37.94
N ASP A 41 -44.14 30.53 38.48
CA ASP A 41 -43.69 31.90 38.15
C ASP A 41 -42.26 32.24 38.69
N ARG A 42 -41.67 33.32 38.15
CA ARG A 42 -40.62 34.23 38.74
C ARG A 42 -39.16 33.78 39.01
N LEU A 43 -38.26 34.46 38.29
CA LEU A 43 -36.89 34.84 38.71
C LEU A 43 -36.92 35.98 39.77
N PRO A 44 -35.77 36.46 40.27
CA PRO A 44 -35.28 37.73 39.69
C PRO A 44 -33.74 37.89 39.58
N THR A 45 -33.30 38.50 38.46
CA THR A 45 -32.23 39.53 38.28
C THR A 45 -30.83 39.42 38.92
N ALA A 46 -29.76 40.04 38.39
CA ALA A 46 -29.38 40.51 37.04
C ALA A 46 -27.99 41.18 37.13
N LEU A 47 -27.20 41.16 36.06
CA LEU A 47 -26.22 42.23 35.72
C LEU A 47 -25.79 42.08 34.24
N SER A 48 -25.39 43.19 33.59
CA SER A 48 -25.41 43.28 32.13
C SER A 48 -24.51 44.37 31.53
N VAL A 49 -23.76 44.03 30.47
CA VAL A 49 -23.26 44.97 29.43
C VAL A 49 -23.32 44.21 28.10
N HIS A 50 -24.28 44.43 27.20
CA HIS A 50 -24.41 45.51 26.20
C HIS A 50 -23.39 45.47 25.04
N CYS A 51 -23.90 45.31 23.81
CA CYS A 51 -23.23 45.47 22.53
C CYS A 51 -24.27 46.04 21.53
N PRO A 52 -23.96 47.07 20.70
CA PRO A 52 -24.96 47.79 19.90
C PRO A 52 -25.30 47.13 18.55
N SER A 53 -26.37 47.63 17.92
CA SER A 53 -27.07 46.98 16.79
C SER A 53 -27.31 47.90 15.58
N SER A 54 -27.25 47.33 14.36
CA SER A 54 -27.89 47.85 13.14
C SER A 54 -27.83 46.81 12.01
N SER A 55 -28.81 46.63 11.12
CA SER A 55 -30.22 47.04 11.10
C SER A 55 -30.95 46.27 9.98
N SER A 56 -32.24 46.02 10.12
CA SER A 56 -33.03 45.16 9.21
C SER A 56 -33.25 45.73 7.80
N SER A 57 -33.40 44.84 6.81
CA SER A 57 -34.48 44.89 5.80
C SER A 57 -34.55 43.60 4.98
N ALA A 58 -35.77 43.12 4.72
CA ALA A 58 -36.04 42.02 3.79
C ALA A 58 -37.30 42.36 2.98
N PHE A 59 -37.31 42.08 1.68
CA PHE A 59 -38.51 42.10 0.84
C PHE A 59 -38.44 41.07 -0.29
N LEU A 60 -39.53 40.92 -1.04
CA LEU A 60 -39.96 39.69 -1.70
C LEU A 60 -40.11 39.79 -3.23
N LEU A 61 -40.31 38.61 -3.86
CA LEU A 61 -40.94 38.32 -5.17
C LEU A 61 -40.11 38.44 -6.48
N ALA A 62 -39.84 37.26 -7.05
CA ALA A 62 -40.21 36.77 -8.40
C ALA A 62 -40.16 37.68 -9.66
N GLY A 63 -39.65 37.15 -10.78
CA GLY A 63 -39.84 37.75 -12.12
C GLY A 63 -39.07 37.06 -13.28
N SER A 64 -39.80 36.40 -14.17
CA SER A 64 -39.35 35.55 -15.28
C SER A 64 -38.58 36.21 -16.45
N SER A 65 -37.78 35.37 -17.14
CA SER A 65 -37.63 35.24 -18.62
C SER A 65 -37.17 36.41 -19.53
N ALA A 66 -35.95 36.24 -20.07
CA ALA A 66 -35.59 36.14 -21.51
C ALA A 66 -35.79 37.29 -22.54
N PHE A 67 -34.81 37.39 -23.47
CA PHE A 67 -34.75 38.23 -24.70
C PHE A 67 -34.67 39.77 -24.47
N SER A 68 -34.04 40.60 -25.32
CA SER A 68 -33.32 40.37 -26.59
C SER A 68 -32.20 41.40 -26.87
N ARG A 69 -31.59 41.26 -28.06
CA ARG A 69 -30.69 42.16 -28.85
C ARG A 69 -31.40 43.46 -29.35
N ASP A 70 -30.93 44.30 -30.28
CA ASP A 70 -29.67 44.51 -31.09
C ASP A 70 -29.23 46.00 -30.88
N ASP A 71 -28.46 46.82 -31.62
CA ASP A 71 -27.75 46.92 -32.94
C ASP A 71 -26.54 47.88 -32.69
N GLY A 72 -25.37 47.84 -33.35
CA GLY A 72 -24.92 47.12 -34.53
C GLY A 72 -24.29 48.08 -35.58
N LYS A 73 -24.21 47.64 -36.85
CA LYS A 73 -23.70 48.32 -38.09
C LYS A 73 -22.20 48.28 -38.40
N GLN A 74 -21.71 48.27 -39.66
CA GLN A 74 -22.23 47.97 -41.04
C GLN A 74 -21.00 47.88 -42.00
N LEU A 75 -20.97 47.23 -43.18
CA LEU A 75 -21.89 46.27 -43.85
C LEU A 75 -21.09 45.03 -44.38
N SER A 76 -20.87 44.62 -45.64
CA SER A 76 -21.32 44.93 -47.01
C SER A 76 -21.48 43.63 -47.87
N ARG A 77 -21.86 43.72 -49.15
CA ARG A 77 -22.25 42.59 -50.07
C ARG A 77 -22.11 43.03 -51.57
N PRO A 78 -22.54 42.29 -52.64
CA PRO A 78 -22.91 40.86 -52.87
C PRO A 78 -21.98 40.20 -53.96
N PRO A 79 -22.32 39.78 -55.23
CA PRO A 79 -23.45 39.02 -55.80
C PRO A 79 -23.14 37.85 -56.83
N ARG A 80 -23.89 36.74 -56.72
CA ARG A 80 -24.50 35.89 -57.80
C ARG A 80 -23.67 34.88 -58.66
N ARG A 81 -24.42 33.97 -59.32
CA ARG A 81 -24.10 32.78 -60.17
C ARG A 81 -24.37 33.10 -61.68
N PRO A 82 -24.39 32.20 -62.72
CA PRO A 82 -24.28 30.71 -62.79
C PRO A 82 -23.59 30.04 -64.05
N HIS A 83 -23.63 28.69 -64.11
CA HIS A 83 -23.61 27.76 -65.28
C HIS A 83 -22.39 27.60 -66.23
N THR A 84 -22.04 26.33 -66.52
CA THR A 84 -21.75 25.78 -67.89
C THR A 84 -21.76 24.23 -67.91
N ARG A 85 -21.53 23.57 -69.06
CA ARG A 85 -21.80 22.12 -69.32
C ARG A 85 -20.61 21.32 -69.90
N SER A 86 -20.51 20.06 -69.45
CA SER A 86 -20.28 18.79 -70.19
C SER A 86 -19.33 18.65 -71.40
N ARG A 87 -18.46 17.63 -71.33
CA ARG A 87 -18.15 16.63 -72.39
C ARG A 87 -18.11 15.23 -71.70
N ALA A 88 -18.76 14.15 -72.16
CA ALA A 88 -18.66 13.43 -73.45
C ALA A 88 -17.33 12.65 -73.57
N LEU A 89 -17.26 11.34 -73.88
CA LEU A 89 -18.26 10.31 -74.30
C LEU A 89 -17.89 8.95 -73.59
N SER A 90 -18.33 7.71 -73.89
CA SER A 90 -18.96 7.10 -75.08
C SER A 90 -19.99 5.97 -74.75
N LEU A 91 -19.69 4.71 -75.11
CA LEU A 91 -20.47 3.45 -75.06
C LEU A 91 -19.45 2.29 -74.80
N SER A 92 -19.79 1.06 -74.38
CA SER A 92 -20.83 0.18 -74.92
C SER A 92 -21.30 -0.94 -73.95
N THR A 93 -22.13 -1.85 -74.47
CA THR A 93 -22.98 -2.79 -73.72
C THR A 93 -22.53 -4.25 -73.79
N ARG A 94 -22.82 -5.02 -72.74
CA ARG A 94 -23.53 -6.31 -72.85
C ARG A 94 -24.15 -6.77 -71.51
N ARG A 95 -25.09 -7.71 -71.63
CA ARG A 95 -25.85 -8.38 -70.55
C ARG A 95 -25.36 -9.84 -70.45
N GLU A 96 -26.05 -10.63 -69.61
CA GLU A 96 -25.94 -12.10 -69.46
C GLU A 96 -24.76 -12.58 -68.59
N THR A 97 -24.86 -13.66 -67.79
CA THR A 97 -26.03 -14.42 -67.28
C THR A 97 -25.68 -14.99 -65.89
N GLY A 98 -26.65 -15.57 -65.17
CA GLY A 98 -26.41 -16.13 -63.82
C GLY A 98 -25.60 -17.44 -63.82
N GLY A 99 -24.81 -17.67 -62.76
CA GLY A 99 -24.00 -18.88 -62.57
C GLY A 99 -23.94 -19.32 -61.11
N LEU A 100 -24.75 -20.32 -60.74
CA LEU A 100 -24.79 -20.89 -59.38
C LEU A 100 -23.63 -21.88 -59.18
N LEU A 101 -22.60 -21.52 -58.42
CA LEU A 101 -21.49 -22.42 -58.09
C LEU A 101 -21.28 -22.58 -56.57
N ARG A 102 -21.53 -23.79 -56.08
CA ARG A 102 -21.20 -24.25 -54.72
C ARG A 102 -19.67 -24.31 -54.55
N SER A 103 -19.10 -23.52 -53.65
CA SER A 103 -17.82 -23.86 -53.03
C SER A 103 -18.01 -25.08 -52.13
N ARG A 104 -17.61 -26.26 -52.63
CA ARG A 104 -17.65 -27.50 -51.83
C ARG A 104 -16.65 -27.44 -50.69
N SER A 105 -17.12 -27.71 -49.48
CA SER A 105 -16.29 -28.10 -48.34
C SER A 105 -15.34 -29.24 -48.72
N ARG A 106 -14.03 -29.06 -48.50
CA ARG A 106 -13.09 -30.17 -48.36
C ARG A 106 -12.78 -30.35 -46.87
N SER A 107 -13.02 -31.54 -46.37
CA SER A 107 -12.87 -31.89 -44.97
C SER A 107 -11.39 -32.06 -44.59
N CYS A 108 -10.88 -31.22 -43.69
CA CYS A 108 -9.69 -31.54 -42.90
C CYS A 108 -10.09 -32.36 -41.65
N LEU A 109 -10.65 -33.55 -41.88
CA LEU A 109 -10.78 -34.57 -40.83
C LEU A 109 -9.42 -35.24 -40.64
N ARG A 110 -8.53 -34.61 -39.86
CA ARG A 110 -7.32 -35.31 -39.39
C ARG A 110 -6.80 -34.79 -38.05
N MET A 111 -7.17 -35.55 -37.02
CA MET A 111 -6.51 -35.67 -35.70
C MET A 111 -6.43 -34.38 -34.87
N GLY A 112 -7.16 -34.38 -33.74
CA GLY A 112 -7.02 -33.35 -32.72
C GLY A 112 -5.62 -33.37 -32.12
N LEU A 113 -4.96 -32.21 -32.13
CA LEU A 113 -3.77 -31.91 -31.36
C LEU A 113 -4.05 -30.60 -30.63
N ASN A 114 -4.20 -30.69 -29.32
CA ASN A 114 -4.27 -29.60 -28.36
C ASN A 114 -5.12 -28.38 -28.80
N GLU A 115 -6.44 -28.50 -28.62
CA GLU A 115 -7.10 -27.42 -27.89
C GLU A 115 -6.45 -27.38 -26.50
N CYS A 116 -5.37 -26.59 -26.37
CA CYS A 116 -4.78 -26.31 -25.08
C CYS A 116 -5.88 -25.68 -24.23
N SER A 117 -6.23 -26.32 -23.11
CA SER A 117 -7.29 -25.87 -22.23
C SER A 117 -6.92 -24.49 -21.70
N ARG A 118 -7.49 -23.45 -22.31
CA ARG A 118 -7.41 -22.09 -21.75
C ARG A 118 -8.01 -22.16 -20.36
N GLU A 119 -7.17 -21.91 -19.36
CA GLU A 119 -7.60 -21.85 -17.98
C GLU A 119 -8.72 -20.81 -17.88
N GLN A 120 -9.75 -21.13 -17.09
CA GLN A 120 -10.90 -20.24 -16.99
C GLN A 120 -10.46 -18.93 -16.33
N PRO A 121 -10.85 -17.75 -16.86
CA PRO A 121 -10.46 -16.48 -16.29
C PRO A 121 -10.83 -16.39 -14.81
N GLU A 122 -9.93 -15.83 -14.00
CA GLU A 122 -10.20 -15.68 -12.57
C GLU A 122 -11.23 -14.58 -12.32
N ASN A 123 -12.02 -14.72 -11.25
CA ASN A 123 -13.10 -13.78 -10.94
C ASN A 123 -12.60 -12.33 -10.86
N VAL A 124 -11.52 -12.13 -10.09
CA VAL A 124 -10.95 -10.81 -9.85
C VAL A 124 -9.44 -10.91 -9.59
N VAL A 125 -8.68 -10.04 -10.25
CA VAL A 125 -7.28 -9.77 -9.92
C VAL A 125 -7.17 -8.44 -9.16
N ILE A 126 -6.37 -8.42 -8.10
CA ILE A 126 -6.08 -7.26 -7.27
C ILE A 126 -4.63 -6.87 -7.50
N VAL A 127 -4.36 -5.63 -7.90
CA VAL A 127 -3.00 -5.15 -8.19
C VAL A 127 -2.57 -4.17 -7.11
N GLY A 128 -1.66 -4.62 -6.22
CA GLY A 128 -1.09 -3.84 -5.12
C GLY A 128 -1.39 -4.43 -3.73
N SER A 129 -0.36 -4.50 -2.89
CA SER A 129 -0.34 -5.12 -1.56
C SER A 129 -0.60 -4.15 -0.38
N GLY A 130 -1.07 -2.92 -0.63
CA GLY A 130 -1.39 -1.98 0.45
C GLY A 130 -2.65 -2.39 1.26
N PRO A 131 -2.99 -1.69 2.35
CA PRO A 131 -4.20 -1.95 3.14
C PRO A 131 -5.51 -2.02 2.32
N ALA A 132 -5.61 -1.24 1.24
CA ALA A 132 -6.71 -1.31 0.29
C ALA A 132 -6.75 -2.65 -0.47
N GLY A 133 -5.60 -3.16 -0.92
CA GLY A 133 -5.48 -4.42 -1.66
C GLY A 133 -5.77 -5.62 -0.77
N TYR A 134 -5.14 -5.71 0.40
CA TYR A 134 -5.42 -6.81 1.34
C TYR A 134 -6.86 -6.76 1.87
N THR A 135 -7.43 -5.59 2.15
CA THR A 135 -8.86 -5.53 2.55
C THR A 135 -9.79 -5.95 1.42
N ALA A 136 -9.48 -5.59 0.17
CA ALA A 136 -10.22 -6.08 -0.98
C ALA A 136 -10.10 -7.61 -1.13
N ALA A 137 -8.89 -8.16 -0.92
CA ALA A 137 -8.65 -9.61 -0.95
C ALA A 137 -9.42 -10.35 0.14
N ILE A 138 -9.41 -9.87 1.39
CA ILE A 138 -10.20 -10.45 2.51
C ILE A 138 -11.68 -10.52 2.15
N PHE A 139 -12.26 -9.46 1.58
CA PHE A 139 -13.68 -9.42 1.25
C PHE A 139 -14.02 -10.30 0.03
N ALA A 140 -13.22 -10.26 -1.05
CA ALA A 140 -13.45 -11.10 -2.22
C ALA A 140 -13.24 -12.60 -1.92
N ALA A 141 -12.26 -12.95 -1.09
CA ALA A 141 -12.03 -14.33 -0.66
C ALA A 141 -13.19 -14.84 0.22
N ARG A 142 -13.69 -14.01 1.15
CA ARG A 142 -14.90 -14.31 1.95
C ARG A 142 -16.21 -14.39 1.15
N ALA A 143 -16.23 -13.84 -0.06
CA ALA A 143 -17.32 -13.99 -1.03
C ALA A 143 -17.11 -15.21 -1.95
N ASN A 144 -16.21 -16.13 -1.60
CA ASN A 144 -15.84 -17.31 -2.38
C ASN A 144 -15.36 -16.98 -3.81
N LEU A 145 -14.75 -15.81 -4.05
CA LEU A 145 -14.29 -15.42 -5.39
C LEU A 145 -12.85 -15.87 -5.71
N LYS A 146 -12.11 -16.47 -4.77
CA LYS A 146 -10.68 -16.86 -4.91
C LYS A 146 -9.83 -15.76 -5.59
N PRO A 147 -9.71 -14.56 -4.98
CA PRO A 147 -9.02 -13.44 -5.59
C PRO A 147 -7.52 -13.70 -5.73
N VAL A 148 -6.95 -13.36 -6.89
CA VAL A 148 -5.51 -13.35 -7.12
C VAL A 148 -4.97 -11.95 -6.81
N VAL A 149 -3.89 -11.85 -6.03
CA VAL A 149 -3.31 -10.59 -5.56
C VAL A 149 -1.86 -10.50 -6.02
N PHE A 150 -1.55 -9.53 -6.88
CA PHE A 150 -0.17 -9.20 -7.23
C PHE A 150 0.39 -8.20 -6.23
N GLU A 151 1.41 -8.62 -5.48
CA GLU A 151 1.92 -7.86 -4.34
C GLU A 151 3.04 -6.89 -4.70
N GLY A 152 3.85 -7.21 -5.74
CA GLY A 152 5.04 -6.47 -6.16
C GLY A 152 6.28 -6.73 -5.29
N ILE A 153 7.45 -6.80 -5.91
CA ILE A 153 8.76 -6.85 -5.22
C ILE A 153 9.59 -5.60 -5.53
N SER A 154 9.63 -5.22 -6.81
CA SER A 154 10.48 -4.15 -7.35
C SER A 154 9.83 -2.77 -7.24
N SER A 155 8.49 -2.72 -7.31
CA SER A 155 7.69 -1.49 -7.18
C SER A 155 7.63 -0.97 -5.74
N GLY A 156 8.00 -1.80 -4.77
CA GLY A 156 7.97 -1.55 -3.33
C GLY A 156 7.83 -2.87 -2.56
N PRO A 157 8.07 -2.89 -1.24
CA PRO A 157 7.91 -4.09 -0.42
C PRO A 157 6.43 -4.53 -0.34
N PRO A 158 6.14 -5.85 -0.36
CA PRO A 158 4.80 -6.39 -0.08
C PRO A 158 4.22 -5.85 1.22
N GLY A 159 3.06 -5.20 1.16
CA GLY A 159 2.46 -4.41 2.24
C GLY A 159 2.43 -2.89 1.98
N GLY A 160 3.16 -2.43 0.97
CA GLY A 160 3.16 -1.04 0.52
C GLY A 160 3.77 -0.05 1.52
N GLN A 161 3.30 1.20 1.53
CA GLN A 161 3.93 2.31 2.28
C GLN A 161 4.12 2.03 3.78
N LEU A 162 3.23 1.26 4.42
CA LEU A 162 3.32 0.92 5.85
C LEU A 162 4.50 0.01 6.20
N MET A 163 5.03 -0.78 5.27
CA MET A 163 6.29 -1.51 5.47
C MET A 163 7.47 -0.58 5.70
N THR A 164 7.32 0.71 5.35
CA THR A 164 8.35 1.71 5.59
C THR A 164 8.09 2.56 6.84
N THR A 165 6.94 2.49 7.53
CA THR A 165 6.78 3.23 8.81
C THR A 165 7.21 2.39 10.01
N THR A 166 7.40 3.04 11.16
CA THR A 166 7.70 2.38 12.43
C THR A 166 6.40 2.07 13.16
N MET A 167 5.88 3.00 13.97
CA MET A 167 4.65 2.85 14.74
C MET A 167 3.42 3.40 13.99
N VAL A 168 2.26 2.78 14.18
CA VAL A 168 0.95 3.23 13.70
C VAL A 168 0.00 3.36 14.88
N GLU A 169 -0.18 4.59 15.35
CA GLU A 169 -1.06 4.91 16.50
C GLU A 169 -2.51 5.28 16.07
N ASN A 170 -2.76 5.40 14.77
CA ASN A 170 -4.03 5.90 14.21
C ASN A 170 -4.88 4.87 13.46
N PHE A 171 -4.54 3.58 13.53
CA PHE A 171 -5.36 2.49 12.98
C PHE A 171 -6.26 1.87 14.06
N PRO A 172 -7.59 1.90 13.92
CA PRO A 172 -8.50 1.44 14.96
C PRO A 172 -8.40 -0.08 15.19
N GLY A 173 -8.37 -0.49 16.46
CA GLY A 173 -8.17 -1.87 16.89
C GLY A 173 -6.88 -2.11 17.67
N PHE A 174 -5.95 -1.15 17.65
CA PHE A 174 -4.66 -1.21 18.34
C PHE A 174 -4.51 -0.01 19.29
N PRO A 175 -5.03 -0.08 20.54
CA PRO A 175 -5.06 1.06 21.45
C PRO A 175 -3.66 1.54 21.87
N GLU A 176 -2.72 0.61 21.96
CA GLU A 176 -1.30 0.82 22.29
C GLU A 176 -0.43 1.09 21.05
N GLY A 177 -1.05 1.22 19.86
CA GLY A 177 -0.35 1.25 18.57
C GLY A 177 0.04 -0.13 18.05
N VAL A 178 0.54 -0.18 16.82
CA VAL A 178 1.05 -1.40 16.16
C VAL A 178 2.17 -1.06 15.18
N MET A 179 3.13 -1.97 14.98
CA MET A 179 4.19 -1.74 14.00
C MET A 179 3.64 -1.76 12.57
N GLY A 180 4.06 -0.83 11.72
CA GLY A 180 3.62 -0.70 10.32
C GLY A 180 3.72 -2.00 9.50
N PRO A 181 4.88 -2.69 9.51
CA PRO A 181 5.04 -4.01 8.88
C PRO A 181 4.13 -5.09 9.48
N GLU A 182 3.98 -5.11 10.82
CA GLU A 182 3.15 -6.09 11.53
C GLU A 182 1.67 -5.96 11.15
N LEU A 183 1.15 -4.73 11.10
CA LEU A 183 -0.22 -4.43 10.70
C LEU A 183 -0.55 -4.97 9.30
N VAL A 184 0.33 -4.77 8.32
CA VAL A 184 0.09 -5.24 6.94
C VAL A 184 0.37 -6.74 6.77
N ARG A 185 1.31 -7.32 7.51
CA ARG A 185 1.46 -8.79 7.60
C ARG A 185 0.21 -9.45 8.17
N ASN A 186 -0.38 -8.88 9.22
CA ASN A 186 -1.63 -9.37 9.81
C ASN A 186 -2.79 -9.30 8.80
N MET A 187 -2.87 -8.24 7.97
CA MET A 187 -3.82 -8.18 6.85
C MET A 187 -3.55 -9.23 5.76
N ARG A 188 -2.27 -9.47 5.39
CA ARG A 188 -1.88 -10.53 4.43
C ARG A 188 -2.27 -11.91 4.93
N ARG A 189 -1.93 -12.25 6.19
CA ARG A 189 -2.33 -13.51 6.85
C ARG A 189 -3.84 -13.68 6.90
N GLN A 190 -4.59 -12.61 7.18
CA GLN A 190 -6.05 -12.63 7.16
C GLN A 190 -6.61 -12.89 5.75
N ALA A 191 -6.01 -12.36 4.69
CA ALA A 191 -6.42 -12.63 3.30
C ALA A 191 -6.12 -14.07 2.88
N LEU A 192 -4.90 -14.55 3.14
CA LEU A 192 -4.46 -15.94 2.89
C LEU A 192 -5.40 -16.96 3.57
N ARG A 193 -5.75 -16.72 4.84
CA ARG A 193 -6.67 -17.56 5.63
C ARG A 193 -8.06 -17.77 4.96
N TRP A 194 -8.52 -16.83 4.13
CA TRP A 194 -9.80 -16.95 3.42
C TRP A 194 -9.67 -17.50 1.99
N GLY A 195 -8.46 -17.86 1.54
CA GLY A 195 -8.23 -18.39 0.20
C GLY A 195 -7.98 -17.33 -0.87
N ALA A 196 -7.41 -16.17 -0.50
CA ALA A 196 -6.77 -15.28 -1.47
C ALA A 196 -5.43 -15.88 -1.93
N GLU A 197 -5.16 -15.87 -3.22
CA GLU A 197 -3.90 -16.32 -3.80
C GLU A 197 -2.94 -15.12 -3.90
N MET A 198 -1.79 -15.21 -3.22
CA MET A 198 -0.78 -14.14 -3.19
C MET A 198 0.34 -14.45 -4.18
N ILE A 199 0.68 -13.49 -5.03
CA ILE A 199 1.76 -13.60 -6.01
C ILE A 199 2.72 -12.42 -5.82
N GLU A 200 3.94 -12.72 -5.37
CA GLU A 200 5.03 -11.76 -5.15
C GLU A 200 5.69 -11.37 -6.50
N GLU A 201 4.90 -10.81 -7.43
CA GLU A 201 5.36 -10.38 -8.75
C GLU A 201 4.91 -8.95 -9.07
N ASP A 202 5.72 -8.23 -9.84
CA ASP A 202 5.37 -6.90 -10.36
C ASP A 202 4.54 -7.01 -11.65
N VAL A 203 3.34 -6.40 -11.65
CA VAL A 203 2.53 -6.26 -12.88
C VAL A 203 3.18 -5.23 -13.81
N ILE A 204 3.46 -5.64 -15.05
CA ILE A 204 4.11 -4.82 -16.09
C ILE A 204 3.15 -4.32 -17.18
N GLU A 205 2.05 -5.03 -17.45
CA GLU A 205 1.04 -4.66 -18.45
C GLU A 205 -0.36 -5.08 -17.99
N VAL A 206 -1.39 -4.30 -18.36
CA VAL A 206 -2.81 -4.64 -18.16
C VAL A 206 -3.62 -4.39 -19.44
N ASN A 207 -4.06 -5.46 -20.10
CA ASN A 207 -4.88 -5.37 -21.31
C ASN A 207 -6.36 -5.28 -20.95
N ILE A 208 -6.85 -4.05 -20.79
CA ILE A 208 -8.26 -3.76 -20.48
C ILE A 208 -9.10 -3.35 -21.70
N ARG A 209 -8.68 -3.75 -22.92
CA ARG A 209 -9.41 -3.47 -24.18
C ARG A 209 -10.28 -4.63 -24.66
N GLY A 210 -10.01 -5.85 -24.21
CA GLY A 210 -10.83 -7.05 -24.47
C GLY A 210 -11.65 -7.48 -23.25
N ARG A 211 -12.35 -8.62 -23.39
CA ARG A 211 -12.81 -9.45 -22.27
C ARG A 211 -12.48 -10.92 -22.59
N PRO A 212 -11.93 -11.72 -21.65
CA PRO A 212 -11.40 -11.32 -20.34
C PRO A 212 -10.32 -10.22 -20.44
N PHE A 213 -10.03 -9.57 -19.32
CA PHE A 213 -8.88 -8.69 -19.18
C PHE A 213 -7.64 -9.54 -18.90
N THR A 214 -6.48 -9.18 -19.44
CA THR A 214 -5.21 -9.89 -19.15
C THR A 214 -4.31 -9.02 -18.30
N VAL A 215 -3.81 -9.55 -17.19
CA VAL A 215 -2.80 -8.94 -16.32
C VAL A 215 -1.48 -9.68 -16.51
N LYS A 216 -0.38 -8.97 -16.74
CA LYS A 216 0.92 -9.59 -17.05
C LYS A 216 2.01 -9.21 -16.07
N THR A 217 2.88 -10.15 -15.78
CA THR A 217 4.15 -9.97 -15.04
C THR A 217 5.33 -10.39 -15.94
N PRO A 218 6.58 -10.40 -15.44
CA PRO A 218 7.70 -11.02 -16.17
C PRO A 218 7.59 -12.54 -16.32
N GLU A 219 6.75 -13.21 -15.52
CA GLU A 219 6.70 -14.68 -15.41
C GLU A 219 5.40 -15.29 -15.94
N ARG A 220 4.25 -14.58 -15.84
CA ARG A 220 2.93 -15.09 -16.23
C ARG A 220 1.97 -14.04 -16.80
N ASP A 221 1.07 -14.50 -17.67
CA ASP A 221 -0.14 -13.77 -18.10
C ASP A 221 -1.36 -14.42 -17.40
N VAL A 222 -2.19 -13.62 -16.72
CA VAL A 222 -3.41 -14.07 -16.02
C VAL A 222 -4.64 -13.38 -16.64
N ASP A 223 -5.55 -14.17 -17.20
CA ASP A 223 -6.86 -13.69 -17.67
C ASP A 223 -7.87 -13.59 -16.51
N THR A 224 -8.68 -12.54 -16.49
CA THR A 224 -9.67 -12.27 -15.43
C THR A 224 -10.93 -11.54 -15.90
N HIS A 225 -12.03 -11.67 -15.17
CA HIS A 225 -13.27 -10.95 -15.43
C HIS A 225 -13.27 -9.50 -14.89
N ALA A 226 -12.55 -9.23 -13.79
CA ALA A 226 -12.49 -7.91 -13.14
C ALA A 226 -11.09 -7.58 -12.58
N ILE A 227 -10.77 -6.29 -12.46
CA ILE A 227 -9.50 -5.84 -11.84
C ILE A 227 -9.78 -4.76 -10.78
N ILE A 228 -9.18 -4.90 -9.60
CA ILE A 228 -9.12 -3.87 -8.56
C ILE A 228 -7.70 -3.27 -8.54
N PHE A 229 -7.57 -2.01 -8.96
CA PHE A 229 -6.31 -1.28 -8.86
C PHE A 229 -6.15 -0.67 -7.45
N ALA A 230 -5.23 -1.25 -6.67
CA ALA A 230 -4.89 -0.84 -5.31
C ALA A 230 -3.40 -0.45 -5.18
N THR A 231 -2.76 -0.02 -6.28
CA THR A 231 -1.31 0.27 -6.38
C THR A 231 -0.84 1.44 -5.54
N GLY A 232 -1.76 2.18 -4.90
CA GLY A 232 -1.48 3.29 -3.99
C GLY A 232 -0.81 4.50 -4.65
N ALA A 233 -0.04 5.21 -3.85
CA ALA A 233 0.75 6.36 -4.26
C ALA A 233 2.15 6.30 -3.62
N THR A 234 3.05 7.13 -4.13
CA THR A 234 4.41 7.30 -3.61
C THR A 234 4.58 8.76 -3.17
N ALA A 235 5.02 8.99 -1.93
CA ALA A 235 5.33 10.34 -1.46
C ALA A 235 6.51 10.97 -2.23
N ASN A 236 6.39 12.25 -2.59
CA ASN A 236 7.45 12.98 -3.28
C ASN A 236 8.58 13.31 -2.29
N ARG A 237 9.75 12.69 -2.47
CA ARG A 237 10.96 12.96 -1.69
C ARG A 237 11.85 14.03 -2.33
N LEU A 238 12.83 14.52 -1.57
CA LEU A 238 13.77 15.56 -2.03
C LEU A 238 15.09 14.97 -2.54
N MET A 239 15.40 13.71 -2.21
CA MET A 239 16.64 13.02 -2.57
C MET A 239 17.89 13.71 -1.98
N LEU A 240 17.80 14.14 -0.71
CA LEU A 240 18.92 14.77 0.00
C LEU A 240 20.05 13.75 0.27
N PRO A 241 21.33 14.16 0.38
CA PRO A 241 22.46 13.25 0.57
C PRO A 241 22.29 12.25 1.73
N ASN A 242 21.91 12.73 2.92
CA ASN A 242 21.69 11.86 4.09
C ASN A 242 20.20 11.49 4.30
N GLU A 243 19.33 11.69 3.30
CA GLU A 243 17.89 11.43 3.44
C GLU A 243 17.59 9.99 3.89
N TYR A 244 18.34 9.02 3.37
CA TYR A 244 18.17 7.60 3.68
C TYR A 244 18.59 7.24 5.12
N GLU A 245 19.60 7.90 5.69
CA GLU A 245 20.09 7.63 7.06
C GLU A 245 19.06 8.05 8.13
N PHE A 246 18.34 9.15 7.87
CA PHE A 246 17.36 9.73 8.78
C PHE A 246 15.89 9.44 8.42
N TRP A 247 15.62 8.65 7.37
CA TRP A 247 14.26 8.28 6.96
C TRP A 247 13.57 7.43 8.04
N ASN A 248 12.37 7.84 8.46
CA ASN A 248 11.65 7.35 9.66
C ASN A 248 12.40 7.49 10.99
N ARG A 249 13.53 8.19 10.99
CA ARG A 249 14.40 8.46 12.15
C ARG A 249 14.55 9.98 12.32
N GLY A 250 13.45 10.69 12.15
CA GLY A 250 13.36 12.15 12.14
C GLY A 250 12.89 12.75 10.82
N ILE A 251 13.08 12.10 9.67
CA ILE A 251 12.44 12.50 8.40
C ILE A 251 11.16 11.70 8.19
N SER A 252 10.07 12.39 7.81
CA SER A 252 8.75 11.80 7.49
C SER A 252 8.12 12.47 6.27
N SER A 253 7.17 11.78 5.62
CA SER A 253 6.29 12.34 4.58
C SER A 253 4.80 12.43 4.98
N SER A 254 4.48 12.35 6.28
CA SER A 254 3.13 12.58 6.80
C SER A 254 3.19 13.15 8.22
N ALA A 255 2.99 14.46 8.36
CA ALA A 255 2.91 15.09 9.68
C ALA A 255 1.74 14.56 10.53
N VAL A 256 0.64 14.18 9.88
CA VAL A 256 -0.59 13.69 10.55
C VAL A 256 -0.41 12.28 11.12
N CYS A 257 0.47 11.46 10.55
CA CYS A 257 0.82 10.16 11.13
C CYS A 257 1.83 10.33 12.26
N ASP A 258 3.00 10.91 11.96
CA ASP A 258 4.16 10.75 12.82
C ASP A 258 4.38 11.95 13.76
N GLY A 259 3.78 13.11 13.47
CA GLY A 259 4.03 14.37 14.17
C GLY A 259 3.57 14.43 15.63
N THR A 260 2.77 13.46 16.08
CA THR A 260 2.35 13.33 17.48
C THR A 260 3.26 12.44 18.32
N ALA A 261 4.18 11.71 17.67
CA ALA A 261 5.07 10.74 18.31
C ALA A 261 5.94 11.40 19.39
N PRO A 262 6.24 10.72 20.52
CA PRO A 262 6.93 11.31 21.67
C PRO A 262 8.24 12.03 21.35
N MET A 263 8.98 11.57 20.32
CA MET A 263 10.28 12.14 19.92
C MET A 263 10.21 13.57 19.34
N PHE A 264 9.02 14.07 18.98
CA PHE A 264 8.81 15.38 18.37
C PHE A 264 8.15 16.40 19.30
N ARG A 265 7.60 15.96 20.44
CA ARG A 265 6.90 16.84 21.39
C ARG A 265 7.83 17.89 21.98
N ASP A 266 7.35 19.14 22.04
CA ASP A 266 8.09 20.32 22.50
C ASP A 266 9.40 20.59 21.74
N GLN A 267 9.64 19.93 20.61
CA GLN A 267 10.84 20.12 19.80
C GLN A 267 10.63 21.18 18.71
N VAL A 268 11.74 21.72 18.18
CA VAL A 268 11.72 22.45 16.91
C VAL A 268 11.63 21.45 15.77
N LEU A 269 10.60 21.55 14.94
CA LEU A 269 10.37 20.73 13.75
C LEU A 269 10.49 21.59 12.50
N GLY A 270 10.71 20.98 11.33
CA GLY A 270 10.69 21.67 10.05
C GLY A 270 9.79 20.97 9.05
N ILE A 271 9.27 21.72 8.08
CA ILE A 271 8.35 21.20 7.06
C ILE A 271 8.65 21.81 5.70
N VAL A 272 8.75 20.99 4.66
CA VAL A 272 9.09 21.41 3.30
C VAL A 272 7.85 21.39 2.42
N GLY A 273 7.42 22.56 1.95
CA GLY A 273 6.25 22.70 1.09
C GLY A 273 5.74 24.14 1.02
N GLY A 274 4.67 24.36 0.26
CA GLY A 274 4.06 25.69 0.11
C GLY A 274 2.67 25.70 -0.54
N GLY A 275 2.02 24.55 -0.65
CA GLY A 275 0.60 24.44 -1.01
C GLY A 275 -0.26 24.31 0.25
N ASP A 276 -1.58 24.19 0.09
CA ASP A 276 -2.53 24.12 1.23
C ASP A 276 -2.17 23.03 2.23
N THR A 277 -1.90 21.80 1.76
CA THR A 277 -1.45 20.66 2.58
C THR A 277 -0.23 20.97 3.42
N ALA A 278 0.73 21.78 2.92
CA ALA A 278 1.91 22.15 3.69
C ALA A 278 1.61 23.15 4.80
N ILE A 279 0.55 23.96 4.66
CA ILE A 279 0.08 24.82 5.74
C ILE A 279 -0.81 24.03 6.72
N GLU A 280 -1.67 23.14 6.24
CA GLU A 280 -2.48 22.25 7.07
C GLU A 280 -1.59 21.37 7.97
N GLU A 281 -0.55 20.75 7.41
CA GLU A 281 0.44 19.96 8.15
C GLU A 281 1.34 20.83 9.05
N ALA A 282 1.72 22.06 8.64
CA ALA A 282 2.50 22.96 9.50
C ALA A 282 1.70 23.43 10.73
N ILE A 283 0.41 23.75 10.55
CA ILE A 283 -0.50 24.13 11.65
C ILE A 283 -0.75 22.90 12.55
N PHE A 284 -0.94 21.70 11.99
CA PHE A 284 -1.05 20.48 12.80
C PHE A 284 0.19 20.25 13.68
N LEU A 285 1.41 20.36 13.12
CA LEU A 285 2.65 20.24 13.90
C LEU A 285 2.77 21.33 14.97
N SER A 286 2.23 22.53 14.73
CA SER A 286 2.35 23.66 15.66
C SER A 286 1.60 23.49 16.98
N GLU A 287 0.67 22.53 17.10
CA GLU A 287 0.01 22.16 18.35
C GLU A 287 0.87 21.25 19.25
N TYR A 288 1.94 20.64 18.70
CA TYR A 288 2.81 19.68 19.41
C TYR A 288 4.30 20.11 19.47
N ALA A 289 4.72 20.98 18.55
CA ALA A 289 6.09 21.48 18.42
C ALA A 289 6.29 22.82 19.15
N SER A 290 7.46 23.03 19.74
CA SER A 290 7.81 24.35 20.30
C SER A 290 8.00 25.42 19.21
N LYS A 291 8.41 25.00 18.00
CA LYS A 291 8.45 25.83 16.80
C LYS A 291 8.39 24.97 15.53
N VAL A 292 7.81 25.49 14.45
CA VAL A 292 7.83 24.88 13.11
C VAL A 292 8.55 25.78 12.12
N GLU A 293 9.60 25.26 11.47
CA GLU A 293 10.39 25.93 10.43
C GLU A 293 9.86 25.52 9.03
N MET A 294 9.08 26.39 8.38
CA MET A 294 8.45 26.10 7.09
C MET A 294 9.34 26.54 5.92
N PHE A 295 9.87 25.59 5.16
CA PHE A 295 10.78 25.84 4.04
C PHE A 295 10.04 25.93 2.70
N VAL A 296 10.00 27.12 2.11
CA VAL A 296 9.29 27.43 0.86
C VAL A 296 10.29 27.80 -0.23
N ARG A 297 10.44 26.95 -1.25
CA ARG A 297 11.40 27.15 -2.38
C ARG A 297 11.13 28.36 -3.31
N SER A 298 10.23 29.26 -2.94
CA SER A 298 9.70 30.35 -3.76
C SER A 298 9.50 31.59 -2.90
N GLY A 299 9.51 32.78 -3.51
CA GLY A 299 9.15 34.04 -2.84
C GLY A 299 7.65 34.19 -2.54
N GLN A 300 6.81 33.20 -2.85
CA GLN A 300 5.37 33.22 -2.55
C GLN A 300 4.82 31.81 -2.27
N LEU A 301 3.75 31.74 -1.47
CA LEU A 301 2.99 30.52 -1.23
C LEU A 301 2.05 30.21 -2.41
N ARG A 302 1.91 28.92 -2.75
CA ARG A 302 0.93 28.40 -3.70
C ARG A 302 -0.45 28.15 -3.06
N ALA A 303 -0.49 28.02 -1.73
CA ALA A 303 -1.71 27.78 -0.97
C ALA A 303 -2.80 28.83 -1.23
N SER A 304 -4.06 28.44 -1.03
CA SER A 304 -5.21 29.35 -1.04
C SER A 304 -5.05 30.47 -0.01
N LYS A 305 -5.61 31.65 -0.31
CA LYS A 305 -5.50 32.84 0.55
C LYS A 305 -6.00 32.58 1.97
N ALA A 306 -7.14 31.89 2.11
CA ALA A 306 -7.68 31.49 3.41
C ALA A 306 -6.75 30.59 4.24
N MET A 307 -5.85 29.82 3.61
CA MET A 307 -4.80 29.07 4.34
C MET A 307 -3.60 29.96 4.68
N GLN A 308 -3.23 30.92 3.82
CA GLN A 308 -2.22 31.94 4.15
C GLN A 308 -2.67 32.83 5.31
N ASP A 309 -3.96 33.19 5.37
CA ASP A 309 -4.58 33.95 6.46
C ASP A 309 -4.50 33.18 7.80
N LYS A 310 -4.76 31.86 7.78
CA LYS A 310 -4.57 30.99 8.96
C LYS A 310 -3.10 30.92 9.38
N LEU A 311 -2.17 30.72 8.44
CA LEU A 311 -0.74 30.66 8.71
C LEU A 311 -0.25 31.93 9.41
N ALA A 312 -0.70 33.11 8.95
CA ALA A 312 -0.39 34.39 9.58
C ALA A 312 -0.96 34.57 10.99
N CYS A 313 -1.97 33.77 11.38
CA CYS A 313 -2.52 33.75 12.74
C CYS A 313 -1.76 32.80 13.69
N THR A 314 -0.97 31.86 13.17
CA THR A 314 -0.31 30.80 13.96
C THR A 314 1.09 31.24 14.41
N ARG A 315 1.30 31.34 15.73
CA ARG A 315 2.39 32.16 16.31
C ARG A 315 3.77 31.51 16.35
N ASN A 316 3.86 30.18 16.27
CA ASN A 316 5.09 29.40 16.40
C ASN A 316 5.56 28.78 15.07
N ILE A 317 5.07 29.28 13.93
CA ILE A 317 5.54 28.89 12.59
C ILE A 317 6.37 30.04 12.00
N GLU A 318 7.61 29.77 11.58
CA GLU A 318 8.45 30.72 10.82
C GLU A 318 8.56 30.26 9.36
N VAL A 319 8.35 31.18 8.41
CA VAL A 319 8.27 30.86 6.98
C VAL A 319 9.52 31.33 6.24
N HIS A 320 10.35 30.38 5.86
CA HIS A 320 11.59 30.59 5.12
C HIS A 320 11.28 30.58 3.61
N TYR A 321 10.93 31.75 3.09
CA TYR A 321 10.77 31.99 1.65
C TYR A 321 12.09 31.82 0.89
N GLN A 322 12.00 31.57 -0.42
CA GLN A 322 13.13 31.31 -1.33
C GLN A 322 14.12 30.26 -0.80
N THR A 323 13.73 29.37 0.11
CA THR A 323 14.66 28.50 0.84
C THR A 323 14.45 27.04 0.43
N THR A 324 15.56 26.34 0.18
CA THR A 324 15.59 24.91 -0.16
C THR A 324 16.44 24.14 0.84
N VAL A 325 15.95 22.98 1.30
CA VAL A 325 16.79 22.04 2.06
C VAL A 325 17.79 21.40 1.11
N LYS A 326 19.07 21.41 1.51
CA LYS A 326 20.19 20.78 0.79
C LYS A 326 20.55 19.42 1.36
N ASP A 327 20.54 19.32 2.69
CA ASP A 327 20.91 18.10 3.41
C ASP A 327 20.35 18.09 4.84
N VAL A 328 20.37 16.93 5.48
CA VAL A 328 19.99 16.71 6.88
C VAL A 328 21.23 16.28 7.66
N TYR A 329 21.38 16.73 8.91
CA TYR A 329 22.46 16.31 9.79
C TYR A 329 21.93 15.88 11.16
N GLY A 330 22.61 14.92 11.78
CA GLY A 330 22.20 14.29 13.02
C GLY A 330 23.24 13.31 13.55
N ASP A 331 22.89 12.60 14.61
CA ASP A 331 23.72 11.54 15.19
C ASP A 331 23.43 10.20 14.48
N LYS A 332 24.43 9.33 14.34
CA LYS A 332 24.27 8.04 13.63
C LYS A 332 23.38 7.01 14.34
N VAL A 333 23.08 7.25 15.61
CA VAL A 333 22.27 6.39 16.47
C VAL A 333 21.33 7.28 17.28
N GLY A 334 20.05 6.90 17.38
CA GLY A 334 19.09 7.60 18.24
C GLY A 334 19.46 7.44 19.71
N SER A 335 19.49 8.55 20.44
CA SER A 335 19.63 8.53 21.90
C SER A 335 18.24 8.40 22.53
N ASP A 336 18.02 7.35 23.32
CA ASP A 336 16.87 7.10 24.21
C ASP A 336 15.55 7.77 23.81
N HIS A 337 14.82 7.12 22.90
CA HIS A 337 13.52 7.54 22.35
C HIS A 337 13.49 8.91 21.62
N ALA A 338 14.61 9.63 21.52
CA ALA A 338 14.69 10.91 20.83
C ALA A 338 15.21 10.75 19.39
N SER A 339 14.68 11.57 18.47
CA SER A 339 15.11 11.60 17.07
C SER A 339 16.64 11.82 16.96
N PRO A 340 17.37 11.10 16.08
CA PRO A 340 18.77 11.39 15.80
C PRO A 340 19.00 12.69 15.01
N VAL A 341 18.01 13.23 14.30
CA VAL A 341 18.16 14.49 13.52
C VAL A 341 18.47 15.68 14.44
N ARG A 342 19.51 16.45 14.12
CA ARG A 342 19.95 17.66 14.85
C ARG A 342 19.76 18.95 14.05
N GLY A 343 19.51 18.87 12.74
CA GLY A 343 19.11 20.01 11.92
C GLY A 343 19.17 19.75 10.42
N VAL A 344 18.96 20.82 9.66
CA VAL A 344 19.06 20.84 8.20
C VAL A 344 20.09 21.87 7.72
N LEU A 345 20.76 21.56 6.62
CA LEU A 345 21.45 22.55 5.80
C LEU A 345 20.44 23.10 4.78
N VAL A 346 20.28 24.42 4.70
CA VAL A 346 19.38 25.07 3.75
C VAL A 346 20.10 26.15 2.96
N GLN A 347 19.74 26.29 1.69
CA GLN A 347 20.24 27.32 0.77
C GLN A 347 19.12 28.27 0.39
N ASN A 348 19.39 29.59 0.44
CA ASN A 348 18.53 30.58 -0.22
C ASN A 348 18.77 30.55 -1.75
N VAL A 349 17.69 30.46 -2.53
CA VAL A 349 17.70 30.26 -3.98
C VAL A 349 18.12 31.51 -4.77
N GLU A 350 18.02 32.71 -4.17
CA GLU A 350 18.40 33.98 -4.81
C GLU A 350 19.80 34.45 -4.38
N THR A 351 20.18 34.32 -3.11
CA THR A 351 21.52 34.71 -2.61
C THR A 351 22.57 33.60 -2.72
N LEU A 352 22.14 32.34 -2.90
CA LEU A 352 22.97 31.13 -2.83
C LEU A 352 23.69 30.93 -1.48
N GLU A 353 23.24 31.62 -0.43
CA GLU A 353 23.79 31.51 0.92
C GLU A 353 23.29 30.23 1.62
N ASP A 354 24.24 29.44 2.15
CA ASP A 354 23.99 28.23 2.92
C ASP A 354 24.01 28.53 4.42
N ARG A 355 22.97 28.08 5.14
CA ARG A 355 22.88 28.16 6.61
C ARG A 355 22.36 26.87 7.23
N LYS A 356 22.76 26.61 8.48
CA LYS A 356 22.23 25.50 9.28
C LYS A 356 21.03 25.97 10.10
N VAL A 357 19.94 25.21 10.08
CA VAL A 357 18.76 25.42 10.94
C VAL A 357 18.65 24.23 11.90
N PRO A 358 18.84 24.42 13.22
CA PRO A 358 18.66 23.35 14.20
C PRO A 358 17.20 22.92 14.29
N LEU A 359 16.94 21.63 14.17
CA LEU A 359 15.62 21.01 14.31
C LEU A 359 15.75 19.52 14.67
N ARG A 360 14.63 18.88 15.03
CA ARG A 360 14.59 17.49 15.52
C ARG A 360 13.74 16.57 14.65
N GLY A 361 12.89 17.13 13.78
CA GLY A 361 12.15 16.38 12.76
C GLY A 361 11.96 17.21 11.49
N LEU A 362 11.84 16.55 10.34
CA LEU A 362 11.68 17.16 9.03
C LEU A 362 10.55 16.46 8.24
N PHE A 363 9.51 17.21 7.88
CA PHE A 363 8.30 16.68 7.26
C PHE A 363 8.17 17.12 5.79
N TYR A 364 7.85 16.20 4.88
CA TYR A 364 7.77 16.46 3.43
C TYR A 364 6.33 16.64 2.95
N ALA A 365 5.80 17.86 3.02
CA ALA A 365 4.52 18.24 2.41
C ALA A 365 4.63 18.57 0.90
N CYS A 366 5.41 17.77 0.18
CA CYS A 366 5.68 17.92 -1.27
C CYS A 366 4.66 17.20 -2.16
N GLY A 367 3.57 16.68 -1.59
CA GLY A 367 2.52 15.92 -2.27
C GLY A 367 2.93 14.48 -2.57
N HIS A 368 2.06 13.73 -3.24
CA HIS A 368 2.29 12.34 -3.62
C HIS A 368 1.99 12.14 -5.12
N LYS A 369 2.68 11.17 -5.73
CA LYS A 369 2.47 10.70 -7.10
C LYS A 369 1.69 9.37 -7.04
N PRO A 370 0.47 9.28 -7.59
CA PRO A 370 -0.28 8.02 -7.62
C PRO A 370 0.36 7.04 -8.60
N ASN A 371 0.29 5.75 -8.28
CA ASN A 371 1.00 4.68 -9.00
C ASN A 371 0.18 4.17 -10.20
N THR A 372 -0.20 5.09 -11.09
CA THR A 372 -1.12 4.86 -12.24
C THR A 372 -0.41 4.60 -13.58
N LEU A 373 0.86 4.21 -13.58
CA LEU A 373 1.63 3.98 -14.82
C LEU A 373 0.96 2.94 -15.73
N LEU A 374 0.48 1.83 -15.15
CA LEU A 374 -0.28 0.77 -15.85
C LEU A 374 -1.56 1.25 -16.54
N LEU A 375 -2.09 2.41 -16.15
CA LEU A 375 -3.33 2.98 -16.69
C LEU A 375 -3.08 4.10 -17.72
N GLN A 376 -1.84 4.48 -17.99
CA GLN A 376 -1.52 5.53 -18.97
C GLN A 376 -1.82 5.07 -20.40
N GLY A 377 -2.57 5.88 -21.16
CA GLY A 377 -3.05 5.50 -22.50
C GLY A 377 -4.17 4.44 -22.51
N SER A 378 -4.64 4.02 -21.33
CA SER A 378 -5.80 3.14 -21.19
C SER A 378 -7.13 3.93 -21.27
N PRO A 379 -8.28 3.25 -21.42
CA PRO A 379 -9.60 3.88 -21.33
C PRO A 379 -10.02 4.35 -19.92
N VAL A 380 -9.26 4.04 -18.87
CA VAL A 380 -9.54 4.51 -17.50
C VAL A 380 -9.17 5.98 -17.36
N LYS A 381 -10.16 6.82 -17.04
CA LYS A 381 -9.97 8.26 -16.85
C LYS A 381 -9.18 8.52 -15.57
N LEU A 382 -8.17 9.39 -15.67
CA LEU A 382 -7.42 9.93 -14.55
C LEU A 382 -7.80 11.41 -14.34
N VAL A 383 -7.88 11.86 -13.09
CA VAL A 383 -8.12 13.27 -12.76
C VAL A 383 -6.82 14.10 -12.87
N LYS A 384 -6.95 15.43 -12.84
CA LYS A 384 -5.80 16.35 -12.83
C LYS A 384 -4.92 16.10 -11.60
N GLY A 385 -3.76 15.48 -11.82
CA GLY A 385 -2.86 14.97 -10.77
C GLY A 385 -2.47 13.51 -10.97
N GLY A 386 -3.15 12.78 -11.86
CA GLY A 386 -2.83 11.39 -12.23
C GLY A 386 -3.57 10.33 -11.41
N TYR A 387 -4.39 10.71 -10.45
CA TYR A 387 -5.19 9.80 -9.62
C TYR A 387 -6.33 9.20 -10.46
N VAL A 388 -6.78 7.98 -10.15
CA VAL A 388 -7.87 7.33 -10.87
C VAL A 388 -9.20 8.03 -10.60
N MET A 389 -9.97 8.31 -11.64
CA MET A 389 -11.31 8.90 -11.49
C MET A 389 -12.33 7.79 -11.17
N VAL A 390 -12.84 7.80 -9.94
CA VAL A 390 -13.94 6.92 -9.49
C VAL A 390 -15.26 7.68 -9.33
N THR A 391 -16.38 6.97 -9.41
CA THR A 391 -17.70 7.50 -9.03
C THR A 391 -17.71 7.82 -7.52
N PRO A 392 -18.07 9.05 -7.08
CA PRO A 392 -18.03 9.41 -5.67
C PRO A 392 -18.93 8.51 -4.79
N GLY A 393 -18.32 7.87 -3.80
CA GLY A 393 -19.01 6.95 -2.89
C GLY A 393 -19.04 5.48 -3.34
N THR A 394 -18.51 5.16 -4.52
CA THR A 394 -18.25 3.78 -4.98
C THR A 394 -16.76 3.60 -5.30
N ALA A 395 -16.38 2.45 -5.87
CA ALA A 395 -15.03 2.19 -6.37
C ALA A 395 -14.97 2.09 -7.91
N GLU A 396 -16.08 2.38 -8.59
CA GLU A 396 -16.23 2.19 -10.04
C GLU A 396 -15.39 3.22 -10.80
N THR A 397 -14.52 2.76 -11.70
CA THR A 397 -13.81 3.66 -12.63
C THR A 397 -14.68 3.98 -13.84
N SER A 398 -14.14 4.70 -14.81
CA SER A 398 -14.82 4.91 -16.11
C SER A 398 -14.89 3.67 -17.02
N MET A 399 -14.50 2.48 -16.54
CA MET A 399 -14.54 1.21 -17.27
C MET A 399 -15.26 0.14 -16.41
N PRO A 400 -16.37 -0.46 -16.90
CA PRO A 400 -17.07 -1.53 -16.17
C PRO A 400 -16.16 -2.73 -15.89
N GLY A 401 -16.25 -3.30 -14.68
CA GLY A 401 -15.36 -4.37 -14.22
C GLY A 401 -13.93 -3.91 -13.86
N ILE A 402 -13.63 -2.62 -13.95
CA ILE A 402 -12.38 -2.04 -13.45
C ILE A 402 -12.70 -1.12 -12.27
N PHE A 403 -12.14 -1.45 -11.11
CA PHE A 403 -12.36 -0.76 -9.83
C PHE A 403 -11.05 -0.20 -9.29
N SER A 404 -11.11 0.72 -8.33
CA SER A 404 -9.92 1.36 -7.75
C SER A 404 -10.10 1.70 -6.27
N ALA A 405 -9.03 1.52 -5.49
CA ALA A 405 -9.04 1.68 -4.03
C ALA A 405 -7.72 2.25 -3.47
N GLY A 406 -7.81 2.92 -2.32
CA GLY A 406 -6.68 3.56 -1.64
C GLY A 406 -6.13 4.80 -2.37
N ASP A 407 -4.92 5.21 -1.98
CA ASP A 407 -4.23 6.43 -2.41
C ASP A 407 -4.08 6.61 -3.93
N VAL A 408 -4.29 5.56 -4.73
CA VAL A 408 -4.27 5.67 -6.21
C VAL A 408 -5.48 6.44 -6.75
N MET A 409 -6.59 6.48 -6.00
CA MET A 409 -7.77 7.32 -6.27
C MET A 409 -7.97 8.41 -5.20
N ASP A 410 -7.56 8.17 -3.94
CA ASP A 410 -7.67 9.16 -2.85
C ASP A 410 -6.44 10.09 -2.77
N ALA A 411 -6.56 11.27 -3.37
CA ALA A 411 -5.58 12.34 -3.21
C ALA A 411 -5.73 13.11 -1.86
N ARG A 412 -6.83 12.91 -1.12
CA ARG A 412 -7.27 13.79 -0.03
C ARG A 412 -6.89 13.28 1.36
N PHE A 413 -7.29 12.06 1.72
CA PHE A 413 -7.11 11.57 3.10
C PHE A 413 -5.81 10.78 3.27
N ARG A 414 -5.52 9.84 2.35
CA ARG A 414 -4.25 9.07 2.30
C ARG A 414 -3.90 8.42 3.65
N GLN A 415 -4.88 7.78 4.28
CA GLN A 415 -4.72 7.08 5.56
C GLN A 415 -4.89 5.57 5.38
N ALA A 416 -4.16 4.77 6.15
CA ALA A 416 -4.28 3.31 6.12
C ALA A 416 -5.73 2.82 6.35
N VAL A 417 -6.46 3.48 7.27
CA VAL A 417 -7.86 3.16 7.57
C VAL A 417 -8.83 3.56 6.45
N THR A 418 -8.62 4.70 5.77
CA THR A 418 -9.46 5.08 4.61
C THR A 418 -9.16 4.22 3.39
N ALA A 419 -7.88 3.85 3.19
CA ALA A 419 -7.46 2.90 2.18
C ALA A 419 -8.12 1.52 2.39
N ALA A 420 -8.02 0.95 3.60
CA ALA A 420 -8.69 -0.31 3.96
C ALA A 420 -10.22 -0.25 3.72
N GLY A 421 -10.89 0.79 4.22
CA GLY A 421 -12.33 1.01 3.98
C GLY A 421 -12.70 1.06 2.49
N SER A 422 -11.89 1.74 1.67
CA SER A 422 -12.12 1.76 0.21
C SER A 422 -11.83 0.42 -0.48
N GLY A 423 -10.94 -0.41 0.07
CA GLY A 423 -10.71 -1.79 -0.39
C GLY A 423 -11.93 -2.68 -0.19
N CYS A 424 -12.57 -2.59 0.98
CA CYS A 424 -13.87 -3.21 1.25
C CYS A 424 -14.94 -2.76 0.23
N VAL A 425 -15.05 -1.46 -0.04
CA VAL A 425 -15.99 -0.91 -1.04
C VAL A 425 -15.68 -1.45 -2.45
N ALA A 426 -14.41 -1.58 -2.83
CA ALA A 426 -14.01 -2.12 -4.12
C ALA A 426 -14.37 -3.59 -4.29
N ALA A 427 -14.08 -4.43 -3.28
CA ALA A 427 -14.45 -5.84 -3.32
C ALA A 427 -15.96 -6.06 -3.39
N MET A 428 -16.75 -5.39 -2.54
CA MET A 428 -18.22 -5.52 -2.55
C MET A 428 -18.87 -4.95 -3.83
N THR A 429 -18.26 -3.92 -4.44
CA THR A 429 -18.70 -3.42 -5.76
C THR A 429 -18.36 -4.43 -6.87
N CYS A 430 -17.16 -5.02 -6.83
CA CYS A 430 -16.70 -6.02 -7.79
C CYS A 430 -17.53 -7.30 -7.74
N GLU A 431 -17.78 -7.85 -6.54
CA GLU A 431 -18.67 -8.98 -6.26
C GLU A 431 -20.04 -8.77 -6.93
N ARG A 432 -20.71 -7.66 -6.61
CA ARG A 432 -22.04 -7.33 -7.15
C ARG A 432 -22.03 -7.19 -8.67
N TRP A 433 -20.98 -6.59 -9.23
CA TRP A 433 -20.85 -6.46 -10.68
C TRP A 433 -20.68 -7.83 -11.36
N LEU A 434 -19.77 -8.68 -10.86
CA LEU A 434 -19.55 -10.04 -11.35
C LEU A 434 -20.83 -10.89 -11.29
N ILE A 435 -21.60 -10.79 -10.20
CA ILE A 435 -22.91 -11.46 -10.08
C ILE A 435 -23.91 -10.91 -11.11
N SER A 436 -23.98 -9.58 -11.27
CA SER A 436 -24.95 -8.93 -12.18
C SER A 436 -24.72 -9.22 -13.67
N GLU A 437 -23.47 -9.48 -14.07
CA GLU A 437 -23.07 -9.84 -15.44
C GLU A 437 -23.09 -11.36 -15.67
N GLY A 438 -23.34 -12.17 -14.64
CA GLY A 438 -23.29 -13.64 -14.70
C GLY A 438 -21.87 -14.22 -14.83
N LEU A 439 -20.87 -13.49 -14.33
CA LEU A 439 -19.43 -13.82 -14.42
C LEU A 439 -18.84 -14.38 -13.11
N ALA A 440 -19.56 -14.30 -11.98
CA ALA A 440 -19.10 -14.82 -10.70
C ALA A 440 -19.11 -16.37 -10.68
N ARG A 441 -17.94 -16.98 -10.49
CA ARG A 441 -17.75 -18.41 -10.21
C ARG A 441 -17.39 -18.60 -8.74
N GLU A 442 -18.32 -19.14 -7.96
CA GLU A 442 -18.04 -19.52 -6.56
C GLU A 442 -16.94 -20.59 -6.49
N TRP A 443 -15.96 -20.35 -5.62
CA TRP A 443 -14.90 -21.27 -5.26
C TRP A 443 -15.14 -21.81 -3.86
N HIS A 444 -15.53 -23.08 -3.76
CA HIS A 444 -15.68 -23.78 -2.49
C HIS A 444 -14.41 -24.57 -2.20
N SER A 445 -13.65 -24.14 -1.18
CA SER A 445 -12.61 -24.97 -0.58
C SER A 445 -13.23 -26.20 0.08
N GLU A 446 -12.44 -27.28 0.23
CA GLU A 446 -12.90 -28.45 0.98
C GLU A 446 -13.29 -28.04 2.40
N CYS A 447 -14.48 -28.47 2.81
CA CYS A 447 -15.12 -27.95 4.01
C CYS A 447 -14.55 -28.63 5.26
N ASP A 448 -13.64 -27.94 5.94
CA ASP A 448 -13.22 -28.32 7.29
C ASP A 448 -14.38 -28.09 8.27
N VAL A 449 -15.23 -29.12 8.45
CA VAL A 449 -16.49 -29.07 9.21
C VAL A 449 -16.29 -29.05 10.74
N ALA A 450 -15.19 -28.46 11.20
CA ALA A 450 -14.85 -28.28 12.60
C ALA A 450 -14.50 -26.81 12.88
N GLY A 451 -14.72 -26.34 14.12
CA GLY A 451 -14.31 -25.01 14.56
C GLY A 451 -12.78 -24.79 14.63
N GLN A 452 -12.01 -25.81 14.26
CA GLN A 452 -10.59 -25.70 13.94
C GLN A 452 -10.49 -25.16 12.51
N GLY A 453 -10.39 -23.84 12.38
CA GLY A 453 -10.02 -23.27 11.08
C GLY A 453 -8.63 -23.77 10.70
N ARG A 454 -8.34 -23.89 9.39
CA ARG A 454 -6.98 -24.14 8.94
C ARG A 454 -6.03 -23.14 9.60
N GLU A 455 -5.13 -23.66 10.41
CA GLU A 455 -3.75 -23.23 10.39
C GLU A 455 -3.29 -23.47 8.95
N VAL A 456 -3.51 -22.44 8.12
CA VAL A 456 -2.67 -22.26 6.94
C VAL A 456 -1.28 -22.14 7.51
N GLU A 457 -0.37 -23.02 7.09
CA GLU A 457 1.07 -22.83 7.25
C GLU A 457 1.47 -21.62 6.41
N VAL A 458 1.09 -20.43 6.89
CA VAL A 458 1.89 -19.24 6.67
C VAL A 458 3.18 -19.55 7.40
N ASP A 459 4.26 -19.75 6.65
CA ASP A 459 5.60 -19.87 7.21
C ASP A 459 5.81 -18.65 8.12
N ASP A 460 5.78 -18.87 9.43
CA ASP A 460 5.71 -17.81 10.45
C ASP A 460 7.12 -17.24 10.68
N LEU A 461 7.62 -16.62 9.60
CA LEU A 461 8.90 -15.94 9.43
C LEU A 461 9.01 -14.64 10.25
N ASP A 462 8.68 -14.74 11.54
CA ASP A 462 9.10 -13.84 12.62
C ASP A 462 8.84 -14.43 14.02
N ASP A 463 8.74 -15.77 14.20
CA ASP A 463 9.09 -16.33 15.52
C ASP A 463 10.61 -16.22 15.72
N HIS A 464 11.04 -15.93 16.95
CA HIS A 464 12.45 -15.79 17.29
C HIS A 464 13.10 -17.17 17.41
N LEU A 465 13.40 -17.77 16.26
CA LEU A 465 14.02 -19.08 16.10
C LEU A 465 15.27 -19.19 16.98
N LEU A 466 15.11 -19.93 18.08
CA LEU A 466 16.11 -20.07 19.13
C LEU A 466 17.39 -20.64 18.53
N ASN A 467 18.49 -19.89 18.63
CA ASN A 467 19.84 -20.28 18.23
C ASN A 467 20.10 -21.76 18.54
N GLU A 468 20.38 -22.56 17.52
CA GLU A 468 20.47 -24.01 17.70
C GLU A 468 21.57 -24.38 18.70
N SER A 469 21.21 -25.24 19.64
CA SER A 469 22.10 -25.82 20.62
C SER A 469 22.63 -27.18 20.15
N LYS A 470 23.53 -27.76 20.93
CA LYS A 470 23.95 -29.16 20.73
C LYS A 470 22.80 -30.16 20.88
N GLU A 471 21.75 -29.82 21.62
CA GLU A 471 20.57 -30.68 21.82
C GLU A 471 19.49 -30.50 20.74
N THR A 472 19.50 -29.40 19.97
CA THR A 472 18.46 -29.08 18.97
C THR A 472 18.93 -29.13 17.52
N PHE A 473 20.25 -29.18 17.26
CA PHE A 473 20.79 -29.29 15.90
C PHE A 473 20.62 -30.68 15.29
N ASP A 474 19.91 -30.78 14.17
CA ASP A 474 19.84 -31.99 13.33
C ASP A 474 20.34 -31.73 11.90
N LEU A 475 21.45 -32.38 11.54
CA LEU A 475 22.08 -32.33 10.21
C LEU A 475 21.20 -32.91 9.09
N SER A 476 20.05 -33.52 9.39
CA SER A 476 19.08 -33.94 8.37
C SER A 476 18.21 -32.79 7.85
N SER A 477 18.03 -31.70 8.63
CA SER A 477 17.23 -30.53 8.26
C SER A 477 17.80 -29.78 7.06
N THR A 478 16.93 -29.19 6.24
CA THR A 478 17.36 -28.19 5.23
C THR A 478 17.55 -26.80 5.84
N ARG A 479 16.82 -26.41 6.89
CA ARG A 479 16.85 -25.05 7.46
C ARG A 479 17.46 -25.03 8.87
N HIS A 480 18.31 -24.03 9.13
CA HIS A 480 19.08 -23.88 10.37
C HIS A 480 19.27 -22.42 10.81
N HIS A 481 19.52 -22.22 12.10
CA HIS A 481 19.68 -20.91 12.73
C HIS A 481 20.82 -20.90 13.76
N GLY A 482 21.73 -19.95 13.60
CA GLY A 482 22.73 -19.61 14.60
C GLY A 482 24.13 -20.15 14.35
N THR A 483 25.07 -19.56 15.09
CA THR A 483 26.52 -19.81 15.01
C THR A 483 26.92 -21.26 15.25
N TYR A 484 26.22 -21.97 16.14
CA TYR A 484 26.50 -23.39 16.37
C TYR A 484 26.18 -24.21 15.12
N ALA A 485 24.95 -24.10 14.59
CA ALA A 485 24.53 -24.82 13.39
C ALA A 485 25.45 -24.52 12.20
N PHE A 486 25.76 -23.25 11.94
CA PHE A 486 26.74 -22.86 10.93
C PHE A 486 28.11 -23.54 11.14
N THR A 487 28.61 -23.57 12.37
CA THR A 487 29.92 -24.19 12.70
C THR A 487 29.92 -25.72 12.52
N ARG A 488 28.77 -26.38 12.71
CA ARG A 488 28.58 -27.81 12.41
C ARG A 488 28.51 -28.05 10.90
N LEU A 489 27.61 -27.34 10.20
CA LEU A 489 27.41 -27.42 8.75
C LEU A 489 28.71 -27.16 7.97
N ARG A 490 29.48 -26.13 8.35
CA ARG A 490 30.78 -25.79 7.72
C ARG A 490 31.79 -26.95 7.75
N LYS A 491 31.64 -27.90 8.69
CA LYS A 491 32.58 -29.03 8.90
C LYS A 491 32.02 -30.38 8.44
N GLU A 492 30.71 -30.56 8.46
CA GLU A 492 30.06 -31.88 8.31
C GLU A 492 29.06 -31.97 7.15
N SER A 493 28.66 -30.84 6.54
CA SER A 493 27.77 -30.84 5.38
C SER A 493 28.49 -31.29 4.10
N GLN A 494 28.01 -32.37 3.50
CA GLN A 494 28.38 -32.79 2.13
C GLN A 494 27.53 -32.08 1.05
N LYS A 495 26.38 -31.51 1.43
CA LYS A 495 25.55 -30.64 0.59
C LYS A 495 26.16 -29.23 0.54
N PRO A 496 25.90 -28.43 -0.52
CA PRO A 496 26.13 -26.99 -0.48
C PRO A 496 25.39 -26.34 0.69
N VAL A 497 26.02 -25.39 1.36
CA VAL A 497 25.47 -24.63 2.48
C VAL A 497 25.27 -23.18 2.03
N LEU A 498 24.03 -22.72 1.99
CA LEU A 498 23.68 -21.32 1.74
C LEU A 498 23.61 -20.58 3.08
N VAL A 499 24.49 -19.61 3.29
CA VAL A 499 24.65 -18.88 4.56
C VAL A 499 24.15 -17.46 4.39
N LYS A 500 23.12 -17.06 5.14
CA LYS A 500 22.59 -15.68 5.16
C LYS A 500 23.05 -14.97 6.44
N PHE A 501 23.89 -13.96 6.26
CA PHE A 501 24.34 -13.08 7.34
C PHE A 501 23.34 -11.94 7.54
N ILE A 502 22.81 -11.84 8.76
CA ILE A 502 21.80 -10.87 9.18
C ILE A 502 22.26 -10.02 10.37
N SER A 503 21.48 -9.01 10.72
CA SER A 503 21.64 -8.20 11.93
C SER A 503 20.25 -7.77 12.43
N PRO A 504 20.04 -7.56 13.74
CA PRO A 504 18.73 -7.16 14.25
C PRO A 504 18.30 -5.80 13.70
N ASN A 505 17.02 -5.65 13.39
CA ASN A 505 16.44 -4.44 12.78
C ASN A 505 16.98 -4.08 11.37
N CYS A 506 17.64 -5.04 10.69
CA CYS A 506 18.06 -4.88 9.29
C CYS A 506 16.86 -5.01 8.33
N GLY A 507 16.23 -3.88 7.98
CA GLY A 507 15.12 -3.85 7.01
C GLY A 507 15.41 -4.57 5.67
N PRO A 508 16.57 -4.37 5.02
CA PRO A 508 16.94 -5.13 3.83
C PRO A 508 17.09 -6.64 4.05
N CYS A 509 17.42 -7.09 5.26
CA CYS A 509 17.47 -8.51 5.62
C CYS A 509 16.07 -9.13 5.74
N GLN A 510 15.07 -8.35 6.17
CA GLN A 510 13.67 -8.76 6.20
C GLN A 510 13.06 -8.80 4.78
N ILE A 511 13.38 -7.84 3.92
CA ILE A 511 12.97 -7.86 2.49
C ILE A 511 13.52 -9.10 1.77
N LEU A 512 14.74 -9.53 2.10
CA LEU A 512 15.37 -10.71 1.50
C LEU A 512 14.81 -12.04 2.02
N GLN A 513 14.10 -12.06 3.15
CA GLN A 513 13.69 -13.32 3.79
C GLN A 513 12.70 -14.18 2.99
N PRO A 514 11.58 -13.64 2.46
CA PRO A 514 10.68 -14.45 1.62
C PRO A 514 11.38 -14.87 0.32
N ILE A 515 12.17 -13.98 -0.29
CA ILE A 515 12.91 -14.25 -1.54
C ILE A 515 13.85 -15.44 -1.39
N ILE A 516 14.61 -15.52 -0.29
CA ILE A 516 15.49 -16.66 -0.03
C ILE A 516 14.70 -17.90 0.39
N SER A 517 13.67 -17.75 1.23
CA SER A 517 12.87 -18.90 1.68
C SER A 517 12.24 -19.64 0.51
N ASN A 518 11.54 -18.93 -0.38
CA ASN A 518 10.96 -19.49 -1.59
C ASN A 518 12.00 -20.23 -2.46
N VAL A 519 13.23 -19.70 -2.56
CA VAL A 519 14.33 -20.35 -3.30
C VAL A 519 14.89 -21.57 -2.56
N VAL A 520 14.95 -21.55 -1.23
CA VAL A 520 15.42 -22.69 -0.42
C VAL A 520 14.45 -23.87 -0.50
N ASP A 521 13.14 -23.62 -0.55
CA ASP A 521 12.13 -24.68 -0.66
C ASP A 521 12.20 -25.43 -2.00
N ASP A 522 12.45 -24.72 -3.11
CA ASP A 522 12.69 -25.33 -4.43
C ASP A 522 13.96 -26.20 -4.49
N PHE A 523 14.87 -26.06 -3.51
CA PHE A 523 16.06 -26.90 -3.34
C PHE A 523 16.06 -27.70 -2.02
N ASN A 524 14.88 -27.97 -1.45
CA ASN A 524 14.75 -28.80 -0.25
C ASN A 524 15.46 -30.15 -0.43
N ASP A 525 15.99 -30.69 0.67
CA ASP A 525 16.87 -31.86 0.75
C ASP A 525 18.21 -31.76 -0.02
N SER A 526 18.33 -30.87 -1.02
CA SER A 526 19.48 -30.76 -1.92
C SER A 526 20.57 -29.82 -1.40
N ILE A 527 20.19 -28.84 -0.57
CA ILE A 527 21.10 -27.93 0.14
C ILE A 527 20.85 -27.98 1.66
N HIS A 528 21.74 -27.32 2.41
CA HIS A 528 21.42 -26.78 3.74
C HIS A 528 21.42 -25.25 3.68
N TYR A 529 20.55 -24.63 4.45
CA TYR A 529 20.39 -23.19 4.60
C TYR A 529 20.62 -22.83 6.07
N VAL A 530 21.39 -21.76 6.34
CA VAL A 530 21.63 -21.31 7.71
C VAL A 530 21.69 -19.79 7.83
N GLU A 531 20.99 -19.24 8.81
CA GLU A 531 21.08 -17.82 9.19
C GLU A 531 22.07 -17.59 10.32
N VAL A 532 22.84 -16.51 10.22
CA VAL A 532 23.86 -16.14 11.21
C VAL A 532 23.75 -14.65 11.52
N ASP A 533 23.51 -14.30 12.79
CA ASP A 533 23.54 -12.91 13.23
C ASP A 533 24.98 -12.43 13.45
N ILE A 534 25.38 -11.38 12.72
CA ILE A 534 26.75 -10.83 12.82
C ILE A 534 27.01 -10.09 14.13
N THR A 535 25.96 -9.72 14.88
CA THR A 535 26.08 -9.03 16.17
C THR A 535 26.31 -10.00 17.32
N GLU A 536 25.79 -11.23 17.22
CA GLU A 536 26.06 -12.32 18.17
C GLU A 536 27.39 -13.04 17.89
N SER A 537 27.93 -12.95 16.67
CA SER A 537 29.19 -13.62 16.28
C SER A 537 30.02 -12.82 15.28
N PRO A 538 30.56 -11.65 15.70
CA PRO A 538 31.36 -10.77 14.83
C PRO A 538 32.64 -11.45 14.32
N ASP A 539 33.22 -12.38 15.07
CA ASP A 539 34.41 -13.14 14.66
C ASP A 539 34.15 -13.92 13.36
N ILE A 540 32.96 -14.51 13.21
CA ILE A 540 32.57 -15.28 12.01
C ILE A 540 32.32 -14.36 10.81
N ALA A 541 31.75 -13.18 11.05
CA ALA A 541 31.60 -12.15 10.02
C ALA A 541 32.98 -11.65 9.52
N SER A 542 33.95 -11.49 10.43
CA SER A 542 35.33 -11.12 10.10
C SER A 542 36.08 -12.25 9.36
N ASP A 543 36.01 -13.49 9.84
CA ASP A 543 36.63 -14.69 9.24
C ASP A 543 36.21 -14.95 7.79
N LEU A 544 35.02 -14.46 7.40
CA LEU A 544 34.40 -14.72 6.11
C LEU A 544 34.28 -13.45 5.24
N ASP A 545 34.87 -12.32 5.64
CA ASP A 545 34.80 -11.03 4.94
C ASP A 545 33.35 -10.58 4.64
N VAL A 546 32.57 -10.39 5.72
CA VAL A 546 31.19 -9.88 5.71
C VAL A 546 31.19 -8.44 6.20
N SER A 547 31.25 -7.49 5.26
CA SER A 547 31.32 -6.05 5.54
C SER A 547 29.95 -5.34 5.64
N GLY A 548 28.84 -6.07 5.54
CA GLY A 548 27.48 -5.53 5.67
C GLY A 548 26.38 -6.60 5.52
N THR A 549 25.14 -6.21 5.83
CA THR A 549 23.97 -7.12 5.86
C THR A 549 22.78 -6.60 5.03
N PRO A 550 22.01 -7.48 4.36
CA PRO A 550 22.25 -8.91 4.27
C PRO A 550 23.42 -9.23 3.34
N THR A 551 24.17 -10.28 3.67
CA THR A 551 25.13 -10.90 2.75
C THR A 551 24.84 -12.38 2.71
N VAL A 552 24.75 -12.94 1.51
CA VAL A 552 24.57 -14.38 1.29
C VAL A 552 25.89 -14.95 0.80
N LYS A 553 26.39 -16.03 1.40
CA LYS A 553 27.58 -16.76 0.90
C LYS A 553 27.22 -18.21 0.67
N LEU A 554 27.59 -18.74 -0.50
CA LEU A 554 27.45 -20.16 -0.80
C LEU A 554 28.74 -20.88 -0.44
N MET A 555 28.64 -21.96 0.32
CA MET A 555 29.78 -22.72 0.82
C MET A 555 29.67 -24.21 0.50
N ARG A 556 30.81 -24.90 0.42
CA ARG A 556 30.89 -26.36 0.37
C ARG A 556 32.17 -26.82 1.04
N GLU A 557 32.10 -27.84 1.89
CA GLU A 557 33.27 -28.40 2.61
C GLU A 557 34.11 -27.32 3.34
N GLY A 558 33.41 -26.30 3.86
CA GLY A 558 34.01 -25.19 4.62
C GLY A 558 34.63 -24.05 3.79
N ILE A 559 34.66 -24.18 2.46
CA ILE A 559 35.16 -23.20 1.49
C ILE A 559 34.00 -22.34 0.99
N VAL A 560 34.21 -21.02 0.84
CA VAL A 560 33.27 -20.12 0.14
C VAL A 560 33.45 -20.29 -1.37
N LEU A 561 32.36 -20.58 -2.09
CA LEU A 561 32.34 -20.70 -3.55
C LEU A 561 32.06 -19.35 -4.22
N ASP A 562 31.05 -18.62 -3.72
CA ASP A 562 30.62 -17.31 -4.23
C ASP A 562 29.80 -16.55 -3.16
N SER A 563 29.55 -15.25 -3.36
CA SER A 563 28.81 -14.40 -2.40
C SER A 563 28.05 -13.23 -3.03
N VAL A 564 26.83 -12.99 -2.55
CA VAL A 564 25.92 -11.93 -2.98
C VAL A 564 25.70 -10.93 -1.83
N GLN A 565 25.99 -9.64 -2.07
CA GLN A 565 25.79 -8.57 -1.08
C GLN A 565 24.52 -7.76 -1.35
N GLY A 566 23.70 -7.58 -0.31
CA GLY A 566 22.39 -6.92 -0.37
C GLY A 566 21.31 -7.79 -1.01
N VAL A 567 20.12 -7.22 -1.15
CA VAL A 567 18.96 -7.89 -1.76
C VAL A 567 19.15 -8.05 -3.27
N ARG A 568 18.82 -9.22 -3.83
CA ARG A 568 18.69 -9.48 -5.27
C ARG A 568 17.39 -10.25 -5.55
N GLY A 569 17.02 -10.39 -6.82
CA GLY A 569 15.88 -11.23 -7.22
C GLY A 569 16.17 -12.74 -7.06
N PRO A 570 15.13 -13.58 -7.00
CA PRO A 570 15.25 -15.01 -6.68
C PRO A 570 16.13 -15.78 -7.68
N SER A 571 16.09 -15.41 -8.97
CA SER A 571 16.91 -16.03 -10.03
C SER A 571 18.41 -16.05 -9.71
N VAL A 572 18.95 -14.97 -9.12
CA VAL A 572 20.37 -14.89 -8.73
C VAL A 572 20.75 -15.96 -7.70
N TYR A 573 19.84 -16.27 -6.78
CA TYR A 573 20.06 -17.31 -5.76
C TYR A 573 19.82 -18.72 -6.33
N ARG A 574 18.89 -18.88 -7.29
CA ARG A 574 18.70 -20.14 -8.04
C ARG A 574 19.95 -20.49 -8.84
N ASP A 575 20.45 -19.58 -9.68
CA ASP A 575 21.64 -19.77 -10.52
C ASP A 575 22.88 -20.12 -9.66
N LEU A 576 23.02 -19.45 -8.51
CA LEU A 576 24.06 -19.68 -7.52
C LEU A 576 24.03 -21.11 -6.96
N ILE A 577 22.85 -21.59 -6.54
CA ILE A 577 22.66 -22.96 -6.02
C ILE A 577 22.86 -24.01 -7.12
N GLU A 578 22.22 -23.82 -8.29
CA GLU A 578 22.34 -24.74 -9.44
C GLU A 578 23.80 -24.91 -9.88
N THR A 579 24.60 -23.83 -9.85
CA THR A 579 26.03 -23.88 -10.22
C THR A 579 26.85 -24.74 -9.26
N ALA A 580 26.58 -24.71 -7.95
CA ALA A 580 27.26 -25.58 -6.99
C ALA A 580 26.76 -27.03 -6.99
N LEU A 581 25.48 -27.27 -7.33
CA LEU A 581 24.92 -28.61 -7.52
C LEU A 581 25.47 -29.27 -8.80
N ARG A 582 25.63 -28.50 -9.89
CA ARG A 582 26.24 -28.97 -11.16
C ARG A 582 27.76 -29.22 -11.07
N GLY A 583 28.42 -28.71 -10.03
CA GLY A 583 29.84 -28.89 -9.77
C GLY A 583 30.69 -27.74 -10.32
N PHE A 584 31.39 -27.05 -9.41
CA PHE A 584 32.17 -25.87 -9.75
C PHE A 584 33.42 -26.23 -10.59
N THR A 585 33.47 -25.80 -11.84
CA THR A 585 34.73 -25.72 -12.61
C THR A 585 35.32 -24.33 -12.37
N PRO A 586 36.46 -24.19 -11.67
CA PRO A 586 36.95 -22.88 -11.25
C PRO A 586 37.43 -22.04 -12.45
N LEU A 587 36.69 -20.97 -12.74
CA LEU A 587 37.17 -19.90 -13.62
C LEU A 587 38.44 -19.27 -13.00
N LYS A 588 39.52 -19.21 -13.78
CA LYS A 588 40.72 -18.49 -13.40
C LYS A 588 40.48 -16.99 -13.48
N ARG A 589 41.10 -16.26 -12.55
CA ARG A 589 41.16 -14.79 -12.48
C ARG A 589 41.64 -14.17 -13.79
#